data_AF-E5BFT7-F1
#
_entry.id   AF-E5BFT7-F1
#
_cell.length_a   1.000
_cell.length_b   1.000
_cell.length_c   1.000
_cell.angle_alpha   90.00
_cell.angle_beta   90.00
_cell.angle_gamma   90.00
#
_symmetry.space_group_name_H-M   'P 1'
#
loop_
_entity.id
_entity.type
_entity.pdbx_description
1 polymer ?
#
loop_
_entity_poly.entity_id
_entity_poly.type
_entity_poly.pdbx_seq_one_letter_code
_entity_poly.pdbx_strand_id
1 'polypeptide(L)' 'MVLETERLYLRNWTEEDAEALFYCAKDNRVGPMAGWLPHQSVEESLHIIQTLLLLPYTFAMILYYTTFLCILFSYF' A
#
# COMPACT_ATOMS: atom_id res chain seq x y z
N MET A 1 8.23 -4.38 12.12
CA MET A 1 7.80 -5.78 12.33
C MET A 1 7.62 -6.42 10.96
N VAL A 2 7.95 -7.71 10.82
CA VAL A 2 7.84 -8.44 9.55
C VAL A 2 7.05 -9.73 9.78
N LEU A 3 6.12 -10.05 8.89
CA LEU A 3 5.39 -11.31 8.85
C LEU A 3 5.58 -11.94 7.48
N GLU A 4 5.97 -13.20 7.45
CA GLU A 4 6.32 -13.89 6.21
C GLU A 4 5.62 -15.24 6.13
N THR A 5 5.19 -15.58 4.92
CA THR A 5 4.65 -16.88 4.53
C THR A 5 5.37 -17.34 3.26
N GLU A 6 5.10 -18.55 2.79
CA GLU A 6 5.68 -19.09 1.56
C GLU A 6 5.48 -18.19 0.32
N ARG A 7 4.42 -17.36 0.31
CA ARG A 7 4.07 -16.53 -0.86
C ARG A 7 4.04 -15.04 -0.57
N LEU A 8 3.79 -14.65 0.68
CA LEU A 8 3.53 -13.27 1.07
C LEU A 8 4.56 -12.78 2.08
N TYR A 9 4.97 -11.54 1.90
CA TYR A 9 5.84 -10.80 2.78
C TYR A 9 5.14 -9.51 3.20
N LEU A 10 4.85 -9.37 4.49
CA LEU A 10 4.24 -8.19 5.07
C LEU A 10 5.28 -7.46 5.91
N ARG A 11 5.49 -6.18 5.61
CA ARG A 11 6.37 -5.29 6.38
C ARG A 11 5.71 -3.94 6.61
N ASN A 12 6.29 -3.14 7.50
CA ASN A 12 5.91 -1.74 7.60
C ASN A 12 6.14 -1.01 6.27
N TRP A 13 5.30 -0.01 6.03
CA TRP A 13 5.45 0.94 4.93
C TRP A 13 6.73 1.76 5.10
N THR A 14 7.32 2.13 3.98
CA THR A 14 8.42 3.10 3.91
C THR A 14 8.14 4.11 2.80
N GLU A 15 8.83 5.26 2.81
CA GLU A 15 8.60 6.31 1.80
C GLU A 15 8.96 5.83 0.38
N GLU A 16 9.89 4.90 0.27
CA GLU A 16 10.30 4.27 -0.99
C GLU A 16 9.17 3.45 -1.64
N ASP A 17 8.09 3.15 -0.90
CA ASP A 17 6.91 2.47 -1.45
C ASP A 17 6.02 3.39 -2.28
N ALA A 18 6.28 4.70 -2.35
CA ALA A 18 5.39 5.66 -3.00
C ALA A 18 5.10 5.32 -4.47
N GLU A 19 6.11 4.92 -5.23
CA GLU A 19 5.93 4.53 -6.65
C GLU A 19 5.13 3.24 -6.79
N ALA A 20 5.39 2.25 -5.95
CA ALA A 20 4.68 0.97 -5.95
C ALA A 20 3.22 1.15 -5.52
N LEU A 21 2.99 1.98 -4.50
CA LEU A 21 1.66 2.37 -4.05
C LEU A 21 0.90 3.07 -5.17
N PHE A 22 1.50 4.08 -5.81
CA PHE A 22 0.88 4.78 -6.93
C PHE A 22 0.54 3.82 -8.07
N TYR A 23 1.45 2.93 -8.43
CA TYR A 23 1.23 1.95 -9.49
C TYR A 23 -0.02 1.10 -9.24
N CYS A 24 -0.27 0.69 -7.99
CA CYS A 24 -1.45 -0.07 -7.61
C CYS A 24 -2.69 0.82 -7.45
N ALA A 25 -2.54 2.00 -6.86
CA ALA A 25 -3.63 2.85 -6.41
C ALA A 25 -4.20 3.78 -7.49
N LYS A 26 -3.50 3.99 -8.61
CA LYS A 26 -3.99 4.77 -9.75
C LYS A 26 -5.09 4.07 -10.55
N ASP A 27 -5.29 2.76 -10.35
CA ASP A 27 -6.31 2.00 -11.06
C ASP A 27 -7.70 2.30 -10.47
N ASN A 28 -8.62 2.77 -11.32
CA ASN A 28 -10.00 3.11 -10.95
C ASN A 28 -10.80 1.94 -10.35
N ARG A 29 -10.30 0.70 -10.46
CA ARG A 29 -10.91 -0.47 -9.84
C ARG A 29 -10.48 -0.65 -8.38
N VAL A 30 -9.34 -0.10 -7.97
CA VAL A 30 -8.76 -0.36 -6.63
C VAL A 30 -9.35 0.59 -5.60
N GLY A 31 -9.13 1.90 -5.76
CA GLY A 31 -9.53 2.90 -4.75
C GLY A 31 -11.02 2.89 -4.40
N PRO A 32 -11.93 2.99 -5.40
CA PRO A 32 -13.36 3.08 -5.13
C PRO A 32 -13.94 1.89 -4.36
N MET A 33 -13.37 0.68 -4.52
CA MET A 33 -13.78 -0.49 -3.74
C MET A 33 -13.36 -0.40 -2.27
N ALA A 34 -12.32 0.38 -1.96
CA ALA A 34 -11.78 0.59 -0.63
C ALA A 34 -12.16 1.96 -0.03
N GLY A 35 -13.03 2.73 -0.69
CA GLY A 35 -13.57 3.99 -0.18
C GLY A 35 -12.71 5.24 -0.41
N TRP A 36 -11.70 5.18 -1.27
CA TRP A 36 -10.86 6.33 -1.63
C TRP A 36 -10.76 6.54 -3.15
N LEU A 37 -10.44 7.76 -3.59
CA LEU A 37 -10.28 8.05 -5.01
C LEU A 37 -8.92 7.54 -5.52
N PRO A 38 -8.84 7.02 -6.75
CA PRO A 38 -7.59 6.59 -7.36
C PRO A 38 -6.50 7.67 -7.24
N HIS A 39 -5.30 7.26 -6.88
CA HIS A 39 -4.19 8.20 -6.72
C HIS A 39 -3.83 8.81 -8.08
N GLN A 40 -3.53 10.10 -8.05
CA GLN A 40 -3.25 10.93 -9.22
C GLN A 40 -1.76 11.16 -9.43
N SER A 41 -0.94 11.00 -8.39
CA SER A 41 0.51 11.11 -8.51
C SER A 41 1.28 10.29 -7.47
N VAL A 42 2.60 10.19 -7.68
CA VAL A 42 3.52 9.56 -6.71
C VAL A 42 3.62 10.41 -5.44
N GLU A 43 3.57 11.73 -5.57
CA GLU A 43 3.59 12.67 -4.44
C GLU A 43 2.35 12.53 -3.55
N GLU A 44 1.17 12.32 -4.13
CA GLU A 44 -0.03 12.00 -3.35
C GLU A 44 0.12 10.67 -2.61
N SER A 45 0.69 9.66 -3.27
CA SER A 45 0.95 8.34 -2.65
C SER A 45 1.93 8.45 -1.49
N LEU A 46 3.00 9.24 -1.64
CA LEU A 46 3.95 9.55 -0.57
C LEU A 46 3.25 10.25 0.59
N HIS A 47 2.40 11.24 0.31
CA HIS A 47 1.64 11.94 1.33
C HIS A 47 0.73 10.98 2.12
N ILE A 48 0.07 10.04 1.44
CA ILE A 48 -0.76 9.00 2.07
C ILE A 48 0.09 8.05 2.92
N ILE A 49 1.30 7.69 2.46
CA ILE A 49 2.23 6.90 3.29
C ILE A 49 2.51 7.62 4.60
N GLN A 50 2.94 8.89 4.51
CA GLN A 50 3.36 9.69 5.65
C GLN A 50 2.22 9.96 6.64
N THR A 51 1.00 10.16 6.14
CA THR A 51 -0.13 10.58 6.97
C THR A 51 -0.99 9.43 7.48
N LEU A 52 -1.09 8.31 6.74
CA LEU A 52 -2.05 7.23 7.02
C LEU A 52 -1.41 5.84 7.14
N LEU A 53 -0.31 5.56 6.45
CA LEU A 53 0.24 4.20 6.37
C LEU A 53 1.47 3.94 7.23
N LEU A 54 2.12 4.98 7.77
CA LEU A 54 3.19 4.86 8.77
C LEU A 54 2.66 4.61 10.20
N LEU A 55 1.40 4.22 10.34
CA LEU A 55 0.79 3.89 11.63
C LEU A 55 1.13 2.44 12.06
N PRO A 56 0.96 2.10 13.36
CA PRO A 56 1.00 0.72 13.79
C PRO A 56 -0.10 -0.11 13.08
N TYR A 57 0.20 -1.38 12.79
CA TYR A 57 -0.73 -2.34 12.19
C TYR A 57 -1.18 -2.04 10.75
N THR A 58 -0.50 -1.13 10.05
CA THR A 58 -0.58 -0.97 8.59
C THR A 58 0.66 -1.57 7.95
N PHE A 59 0.47 -2.41 6.92
CA PHE A 59 1.55 -3.16 6.30
C PHE A 59 1.51 -3.05 4.78
N ALA A 60 2.70 -2.88 4.20
CA ALA A 60 2.98 -3.14 2.80
C ALA A 60 3.04 -4.66 2.61
N MET A 61 2.14 -5.20 1.79
CA MET A 61 2.09 -6.62 1.47
C MET A 61 2.62 -6.88 0.07
N ILE A 62 3.64 -7.73 -0.02
CA ILE A 62 4.36 -8.08 -1.25
C ILE A 62 4.15 -9.56 -1.54
N LEU A 63 3.90 -9.91 -2.80
CA LEU A 63 3.89 -11.29 -3.29
C LEU A 63 5.26 -11.64 -3.88
N TYR A 64 5.90 -12.72 -3.44
CA TYR A 64 7.28 -13.05 -3.86
C TYR A 64 7.45 -13.23 -5.37
N TYR A 65 6.40 -13.68 -6.05
CA TYR A 65 6.43 -13.98 -7.47
C TYR A 65 5.97 -12.80 -8.35
N THR A 66 5.43 -11.75 -7.75
CA THR A 66 4.95 -10.56 -8.47
C THR A 66 5.00 -9.34 -7.56
N THR A 67 5.65 -8.26 -7.99
CA THR A 67 5.70 -6.98 -7.27
C THR A 67 4.32 -6.31 -7.24
N PHE A 68 3.40 -6.83 -6.43
CA PHE A 68 2.11 -6.24 -6.12
C PHE A 68 2.12 -5.79 -4.67
N LEU A 69 1.71 -4.55 -4.46
CA LEU A 69 1.54 -3.95 -3.14
C LEU A 69 0.03 -3.90 -2.84
N CYS A 70 -0.42 -4.71 -1.88
CA CYS A 70 -1.81 -4.65 -1.41
C CYS A 70 -1.91 -3.76 -0.18
N ILE A 71 -2.93 -2.89 -0.18
CA ILE A 71 -3.21 -1.95 0.91
C ILE A 71 -4.23 -2.61 1.86
N LEU A 72 -3.83 -2.84 3.11
CA LEU A 72 -4.75 -3.19 4.18
C LEU A 72 -4.91 -1.98 5.11
N PHE A 73 -6.07 -1.35 5.09
CA PHE A 73 -6.46 -0.35 6.09
C PHE A 73 -7.25 -1.04 7.20
N SER A 74 -6.72 -1.00 8.42
CA SER A 74 -7.38 -1.51 9.62
C SER A 74 -8.29 -0.46 10.26
N TYR A 75 -9.11 0.30 9.50
CA TYR A 75 -10.14 1.17 10.09
C TYR A 75 -11.30 1.39 9.09
N PHE A 76 -12.16 0.36 8.98
CA PHE A 76 -13.60 0.47 8.79
C PHE A 76 -14.28 -0.49 9.77
#